data_AF-A0A1Q3WWI1-F1
#
_entry.id   AF-A0A1Q3WWI1-F1
#
_cell.length_a   1.000
_cell.length_b   1.000
_cell.length_c   1.000
_cell.angle_alpha   90.00
_cell.angle_beta   90.00
_cell.angle_gamma   90.00
#
_symmetry.space_group_name_H-M   'P 1'
#
loop_
_entity.id
_entity.type
_entity.pdbx_description
1 polymer ?
#
loop_
_entity_poly.entity_id
_entity_poly.type
_entity_poly.pdbx_seq_one_letter_code
_entity_poly.pdbx_strand_id
1 'polypeptide(L)'
;MQTLSYESLQAEHAWMLVCDQLQQRNNVLAKSISHMERDPKELPMASRLIILRYHLKMSLRQLTQAARQTSLQSQKNSQLATQWEHVHQLFFLLRQIDSELGRASNENSNLRSCLKSLDGRVYRSALVHLN
;
A
#
# COMPACT_ATOMS: atom_id res chain seq x y z
N MET A 1 5.45 31.28 13.75
CA MET A 1 5.74 29.84 13.86
C MET A 1 4.41 29.09 14.01
N GLN A 2 4.06 28.19 13.09
CA GLN A 2 2.91 27.31 13.27
C GLN A 2 3.25 26.30 14.37
N THR A 3 2.49 26.31 15.46
CA THR A 3 2.62 25.32 16.54
C THR A 3 2.07 23.99 16.04
N LEU A 4 2.95 23.08 15.62
CA LEU A 4 2.60 21.69 15.34
C LEU A 4 2.21 21.01 16.65
N SER A 5 1.01 20.44 16.71
CA SER A 5 0.59 19.65 17.87
C SER A 5 1.23 18.26 17.82
N TYR A 6 1.41 17.66 18.99
CA TYR A 6 1.88 16.27 19.10
C TYR A 6 0.99 15.30 18.30
N GLU A 7 -0.33 15.49 18.33
CA GLU A 7 -1.28 14.68 17.58
C GLU A 7 -1.12 14.84 16.06
N SER A 8 -0.74 16.02 15.57
CA SER A 8 -0.47 16.23 14.15
C SER A 8 0.79 15.49 13.70
N LEU A 9 1.84 15.47 14.53
CA LEU A 9 3.04 14.67 14.28
C LEU A 9 2.73 13.16 14.27
N GLN A 10 1.83 12.69 15.14
CA GLN A 10 1.37 11.30 15.13
C GLN A 10 0.63 10.95 13.83
N ALA A 11 -0.27 11.83 13.37
CA ALA A 11 -1.00 11.61 12.12
C ALA A 11 -0.05 11.59 10.91
N GLU A 12 0.96 12.46 10.88
CA GLU A 12 1.99 12.47 9.82
C GLU A 12 2.85 11.19 9.84
N HIS A 13 3.26 10.74 11.03
CA HIS A 13 3.98 9.48 11.17
C HIS A 13 3.13 8.28 10.71
N ALA A 14 1.85 8.23 11.09
CA ALA A 14 0.93 7.19 10.64
C ALA A 14 0.73 7.22 9.12
N TRP A 15 0.58 8.40 8.53
CA TRP A 15 0.52 8.59 7.08
C TRP A 15 1.73 7.96 6.39
N MET A 16 2.94 8.29 6.86
CA MET A 16 4.20 7.80 6.30
C MET A 16 4.29 6.26 6.35
N LEU A 17 3.96 5.67 7.51
CA LEU A 17 3.97 4.20 7.67
C LEU A 17 2.99 3.51 6.72
N VAL A 18 1.76 4.02 6.61
CA VAL A 18 0.75 3.41 5.73
C VAL A 18 1.15 3.56 4.26
N CYS A 19 1.74 4.68 3.86
CA CYS A 19 2.26 4.88 2.51
C CYS A 19 3.39 3.90 2.16
N ASP A 20 4.31 3.66 3.08
CA ASP A 20 5.40 2.70 2.90
C ASP A 20 4.85 1.27 2.71
N GLN A 21 3.87 0.88 3.53
CA GLN A 21 3.18 -0.41 3.38
C GLN A 21 2.47 -0.54 2.04
N LEU A 22 1.74 0.49 1.59
CA LEU A 22 1.09 0.50 0.28
C LEU A 22 2.11 0.40 -0.86
N GLN A 23 3.26 1.06 -0.74
CA GLN A 23 4.35 0.97 -1.71
C GLN A 23 4.97 -0.42 -1.72
N GLN A 24 5.15 -1.05 -0.56
CA GLN A 24 5.59 -2.43 -0.46
C GLN A 24 4.61 -3.37 -1.18
N ARG A 25 3.29 -3.19 -1.00
CA ARG A 25 2.28 -3.99 -1.73
C ARG A 25 2.29 -3.77 -3.22
N ASN A 26 2.48 -2.53 -3.68
CA ASN A 26 2.67 -2.25 -5.11
C ASN A 26 3.89 -3.00 -5.68
N ASN A 27 4.99 -3.08 -4.92
CA ASN A 27 6.18 -3.83 -5.33
C ASN A 27 5.95 -5.35 -5.34
N VAL A 28 5.24 -5.89 -4.35
CA VAL A 28 4.84 -7.31 -4.30
C VAL A 28 3.96 -7.66 -5.50
N LEU A 29 2.97 -6.84 -5.81
CA LEU A 29 2.11 -7.01 -6.98
C LEU A 29 2.93 -6.99 -8.27
N ALA A 30 3.81 -6.00 -8.44
CA ALA A 30 4.66 -5.91 -9.63
C ALA A 30 5.52 -7.18 -9.84
N LYS A 31 6.19 -7.65 -8.78
CA LYS A 31 7.03 -8.87 -8.85
C LYS A 31 6.19 -10.13 -9.12
N SER A 32 5.02 -10.22 -8.51
CA SER A 32 4.12 -11.36 -8.70
C SER A 32 3.58 -11.41 -10.13
N ILE A 33 3.17 -10.27 -10.69
CA ILE A 33 2.74 -10.15 -12.10
C ILE A 33 3.86 -10.64 -13.03
N SER A 34 5.08 -10.08 -12.90
CA SER A 34 6.20 -10.47 -13.75
C SER A 34 6.64 -11.93 -13.59
N HIS A 35 6.30 -12.57 -12.47
CA HIS A 35 6.53 -14.00 -12.28
C HIS A 35 5.46 -14.83 -12.99
N MET A 36 4.18 -14.45 -12.84
CA MET A 36 3.04 -15.12 -13.47
C MET A 36 3.04 -14.98 -14.99
N GLU A 37 3.43 -13.83 -15.55
CA GLU A 37 3.48 -13.59 -17.00
C GLU A 37 4.42 -14.53 -17.77
N ARG A 38 5.29 -15.27 -17.06
CA ARG A 38 6.22 -16.23 -17.66
C ARG A 38 5.54 -17.54 -18.10
N ASP A 39 4.38 -17.87 -17.54
CA ASP A 39 3.61 -19.05 -17.89
C ASP A 39 2.26 -18.64 -18.50
N PRO A 40 1.97 -19.00 -19.76
CA PRO A 40 0.68 -18.74 -20.39
C PRO A 40 -0.54 -19.18 -19.56
N LYS A 41 -0.41 -20.26 -18.76
CA LYS A 41 -1.50 -20.76 -17.91
C LYS A 41 -1.83 -19.82 -16.75
N GLU A 42 -0.89 -18.97 -16.37
CA GLU A 42 -1.00 -18.03 -15.26
C GLU A 42 -1.46 -16.63 -15.69
N LEU A 43 -1.60 -16.39 -17.01
CA LEU A 43 -2.04 -15.10 -17.55
C LEU A 43 -3.37 -14.58 -16.98
N PRO A 44 -4.40 -15.42 -16.71
CA PRO A 44 -5.62 -14.94 -16.06
C PRO A 44 -5.35 -14.36 -14.67
N MET A 45 -4.49 -15.01 -13.88
CA MET A 45 -4.11 -14.52 -12.56
C MET A 45 -3.23 -13.27 -12.66
N ALA A 46 -2.27 -13.24 -13.60
CA ALA A 46 -1.46 -12.06 -13.87
C ALA A 46 -2.33 -10.84 -14.20
N SER A 47 -3.34 -11.03 -15.05
CA SER A 47 -4.30 -9.98 -15.45
C SER A 47 -5.10 -9.46 -14.25
N ARG A 48 -5.57 -10.34 -13.37
CA ARG A 48 -6.26 -9.93 -12.12
C ARG A 48 -5.34 -9.09 -11.23
N LEU A 49 -4.07 -9.49 -11.08
CA LEU A 49 -3.10 -8.73 -10.29
C LEU A 49 -2.74 -7.39 -10.92
N ILE A 50 -2.69 -7.31 -12.26
CA ILE A 50 -2.51 -6.03 -12.99
C ILE A 50 -3.65 -5.07 -12.68
N ILE A 51 -4.90 -5.55 -12.72
CA ILE A 51 -6.09 -4.75 -12.37
C ILE A 51 -5.99 -4.28 -10.92
N LEU A 52 -5.68 -5.18 -9.98
CA LEU A 52 -5.51 -4.82 -8.56
C LEU A 52 -4.42 -3.76 -8.35
N ARG A 53 -3.27 -3.91 -9.03
CA ARG A 53 -2.16 -2.94 -8.98
C ARG A 53 -2.56 -1.59 -9.58
N TYR A 54 -3.34 -1.59 -10.66
CA TYR A 54 -3.87 -0.37 -11.25
C TYR A 54 -4.77 0.37 -10.25
N HIS A 55 -5.72 -0.34 -9.61
CA HIS A 55 -6.59 0.26 -8.60
C HIS A 55 -5.80 0.85 -7.43
N LEU A 56 -4.81 0.11 -6.90
CA LEU A 56 -3.92 0.64 -5.87
C LEU A 56 -3.28 1.97 -6.28
N LYS A 57 -2.66 2.02 -7.46
CA LYS A 57 -1.98 3.24 -7.94
C LYS A 57 -2.94 4.41 -8.13
N MET A 58 -4.13 4.15 -8.69
CA MET A 58 -5.13 5.20 -8.94
C MET A 58 -5.74 5.73 -7.65
N SER A 59 -6.15 4.85 -6.74
CA SER A 59 -6.69 5.24 -5.44
C SER A 59 -5.65 5.99 -4.60
N LEU A 60 -4.40 5.53 -4.57
CA LEU A 60 -3.33 6.23 -3.86
C LEU A 60 -3.09 7.64 -4.43
N ARG A 61 -3.10 7.78 -5.77
CA ARG A 61 -2.98 9.09 -6.42
C ARG A 61 -4.14 10.02 -6.04
N GLN A 62 -5.38 9.53 -6.08
CA GLN A 62 -6.57 10.30 -5.72
C GLN A 62 -6.53 10.74 -4.25
N LEU A 63 -6.24 9.83 -3.32
CA LEU A 63 -6.15 10.14 -1.89
C LEU A 63 -5.03 11.14 -1.59
N THR A 64 -3.88 11.02 -2.27
CA THR A 64 -2.78 11.97 -2.12
C THR A 64 -3.14 13.35 -2.68
N GLN A 65 -3.88 13.41 -3.80
CA GLN A 65 -4.36 14.67 -4.37
C GLN A 65 -5.38 15.35 -3.45
N ALA A 66 -6.33 14.59 -2.90
CA ALA A 66 -7.33 15.09 -1.96
C ALA A 66 -6.66 15.68 -0.71
N ALA A 67 -5.71 14.97 -0.10
CA ALA A 67 -4.99 15.46 1.07
C ALA A 67 -4.22 16.76 0.84
N ARG A 68 -3.64 16.94 -0.37
CA ARG A 68 -2.96 18.20 -0.73
C ARG A 68 -3.94 19.36 -0.88
N GLN A 69 -5.11 19.13 -1.48
CA GLN A 69 -6.13 20.16 -1.68
C GLN A 69 -6.71 20.63 -0.34
N THR A 70 -6.96 19.73 0.61
CA THR A 70 -7.55 20.08 1.90
C THR A 70 -6.63 20.94 2.77
N SER A 71 -5.31 20.82 2.62
CA SER A 71 -4.32 21.64 3.35
C SER A 71 -4.45 23.15 3.08
N LEU A 72 -5.09 23.54 1.97
CA LEU A 72 -5.22 24.93 1.54
C LEU A 72 -6.49 25.63 2.05
N GLN A 73 -7.47 24.90 2.61
CA GLN A 73 -8.82 25.44 2.87
C GLN A 73 -9.34 25.31 4.31
N SER A 74 -8.68 24.59 5.22
CA SER A 74 -9.28 24.25 6.53
C SER A 74 -8.87 25.16 7.70
N GLN A 75 -9.82 25.47 8.58
CA GLN A 75 -9.57 26.09 9.89
C GLN A 75 -8.80 25.12 10.80
N LYS A 76 -7.93 25.62 11.69
CA LYS A 76 -6.96 24.79 12.47
C LYS A 76 -7.55 23.57 13.20
N ASN A 77 -8.78 23.65 13.73
CA ASN A 77 -9.38 22.54 14.47
C ASN A 77 -9.95 21.43 13.58
N SER A 78 -10.39 21.73 12.35
CA SER A 78 -10.82 20.70 11.39
C SER A 78 -9.63 20.00 10.73
N GLN A 79 -8.45 20.61 10.74
CA GLN A 79 -7.26 20.10 10.07
C GLN A 79 -6.77 18.75 10.62
N LEU A 80 -6.75 18.56 11.94
CA LEU A 80 -6.31 17.30 12.55
C LEU A 80 -7.29 16.15 12.26
N ALA A 81 -8.60 16.42 12.33
CA ALA A 81 -9.62 15.44 12.00
C ALA A 81 -9.49 15.00 10.52
N THR A 82 -9.27 15.94 9.60
CA THR A 82 -9.02 15.60 8.19
C THR A 82 -7.72 14.81 8.01
N GLN A 83 -6.63 15.15 8.72
CA GLN A 83 -5.38 14.39 8.66
C GLN A 83 -5.63 12.91 9.03
N TRP A 84 -6.34 12.68 10.13
CA TRP A 84 -6.71 11.33 10.54
C TRP A 84 -7.64 10.66 9.54
N GLU A 85 -8.65 11.35 9.01
CA GLU A 85 -9.55 10.79 7.99
C GLU A 85 -8.75 10.24 6.80
N HIS A 86 -7.79 10.99 6.28
CA HIS A 86 -6.97 10.53 5.17
C HIS A 86 -6.08 9.34 5.54
N VAL A 87 -5.50 9.32 6.75
CA VAL A 87 -4.76 8.14 7.25
C VAL A 87 -5.67 6.91 7.25
N HIS A 88 -6.91 7.03 7.72
CA HIS A 88 -7.88 5.94 7.71
C HIS A 88 -8.24 5.49 6.29
N GLN A 89 -8.40 6.42 5.35
CA GLN A 89 -8.66 6.09 3.94
C GLN A 89 -7.50 5.29 3.32
N LEU A 90 -6.25 5.70 3.57
CA LEU A 90 -5.07 4.96 3.13
C LEU A 90 -4.99 3.58 3.78
N PHE A 91 -5.29 3.49 5.07
CA PHE A 91 -5.28 2.22 5.80
C PHE A 91 -6.37 1.26 5.31
N PHE A 92 -7.56 1.78 4.99
CA PHE A 92 -8.64 0.99 4.39
C PHE A 92 -8.23 0.45 3.02
N LEU A 93 -7.61 1.28 2.17
CA LEU A 93 -7.05 0.84 0.90
C LEU A 93 -6.04 -0.29 1.10
N LEU A 94 -5.12 -0.16 2.06
CA LEU A 94 -4.13 -1.20 2.37
C LEU A 94 -4.81 -2.52 2.72
N ARG A 95 -5.81 -2.50 3.60
CA ARG A 95 -6.57 -3.71 3.98
C ARG A 95 -7.31 -4.33 2.81
N GLN A 96 -7.88 -3.50 1.92
CA GLN A 96 -8.56 -3.99 0.73
C GLN A 96 -7.58 -4.71 -0.22
N ILE A 97 -6.39 -4.14 -0.44
CA ILE A 97 -5.34 -4.78 -1.24
C ILE A 97 -4.90 -6.09 -0.59
N ASP A 98 -4.67 -6.11 0.72
CA ASP A 98 -4.24 -7.31 1.43
C ASP A 98 -5.29 -8.42 1.38
N SER A 99 -6.57 -8.07 1.51
CA SER A 99 -7.69 -9.01 1.37
C SER A 99 -7.75 -9.61 -0.03
N GLU A 100 -7.69 -8.79 -1.08
CA GLU A 100 -7.75 -9.28 -2.46
C GLU A 100 -6.51 -10.08 -2.88
N LEU A 101 -5.32 -9.65 -2.43
CA LEU A 101 -4.09 -10.41 -2.65
C LEU A 101 -4.12 -11.75 -1.90
N GLY A 102 -4.64 -11.77 -0.68
CA GLY A 102 -4.86 -13.00 0.11
C GLY A 102 -5.83 -13.96 -0.58
N ARG A 103 -6.95 -13.46 -1.12
CA ARG A 103 -7.90 -14.26 -1.91
C ARG A 103 -7.23 -14.85 -3.15
N ALA A 104 -6.56 -14.02 -3.94
CA ALA A 104 -5.83 -14.47 -5.13
C ALA A 104 -4.78 -15.55 -4.78
N SER A 105 -4.06 -15.39 -3.68
CA SER A 105 -3.09 -16.39 -3.21
C SER A 105 -3.73 -17.68 -2.72
N ASN A 106 -4.93 -17.62 -2.15
CA ASN A 106 -5.66 -18.81 -1.76
C ASN A 106 -6.18 -19.59 -2.96
N GLU A 107 -6.52 -18.90 -4.05
CA GLU A 107 -7.01 -19.50 -5.29
C GLU A 107 -5.88 -20.05 -6.19
N ASN A 108 -4.66 -19.52 -6.07
CA ASN A 108 -3.55 -19.87 -6.96
C ASN A 108 -2.29 -20.28 -6.18
N SER A 109 -1.89 -21.55 -6.32
CA SER A 109 -0.74 -22.15 -5.62
C SER A 109 0.60 -21.57 -6.06
N ASN A 110 0.75 -21.23 -7.35
CA ASN A 110 1.96 -20.64 -7.90
C ASN A 110 2.19 -19.23 -7.36
N LEU A 111 1.14 -18.40 -7.31
CA LEU A 111 1.14 -17.10 -6.66
C LEU A 111 1.48 -17.23 -5.16
N ARG A 112 0.86 -18.19 -4.46
CA ARG A 112 1.17 -18.44 -3.03
C ARG A 112 2.63 -18.78 -2.80
N SER A 113 3.22 -19.62 -3.65
CA SER A 113 4.63 -19.96 -3.59
C SER A 113 5.52 -18.74 -3.84
N CYS A 114 5.16 -17.93 -4.85
CA CYS A 114 5.84 -16.68 -5.16
C CYS A 114 5.86 -15.72 -3.97
N LEU A 115 4.71 -15.48 -3.33
CA LEU A 115 4.60 -14.58 -2.17
C LEU A 115 5.47 -15.06 -1.00
N LYS A 116 5.43 -16.35 -0.66
CA LYS A 116 6.31 -16.93 0.37
C LYS A 116 7.79 -16.71 0.07
N SER A 117 8.18 -16.81 -1.20
CA SER A 117 9.58 -16.58 -1.63
C SER A 117 10.00 -15.11 -1.53
N LEU A 118 9.05 -14.17 -1.66
CA LEU A 118 9.28 -12.73 -1.55
C LEU A 118 9.44 -12.31 -0.09
N ASP A 119 8.58 -12.82 0.81
CA ASP A 119 8.68 -12.57 2.25
C ASP A 119 10.04 -13.04 2.80
N GLY A 120 10.51 -14.22 2.38
CA GLY A 120 11.83 -14.73 2.75
C GLY A 120 13.01 -13.84 2.31
N ARG A 121 12.87 -13.08 1.22
CA ARG A 121 13.92 -12.13 0.77
C ARG A 121 13.89 -10.81 1.53
N VAL A 122 12.71 -10.32 1.91
CA VAL A 122 12.57 -9.10 2.71
C VAL A 122 13.21 -9.29 4.09
N TYR A 123 12.98 -10.43 4.74
CA TYR A 123 13.62 -10.77 6.01
C TYR A 123 15.15 -10.85 5.92
N ARG A 124 15.70 -11.46 4.85
CA ARG A 124 17.17 -11.51 4.66
C ARG A 124 17.78 -10.14 4.40
N SER A 125 17.10 -9.26 3.65
CA SER A 125 17.58 -7.91 3.39
C SER A 125 17.60 -7.04 4.64
N ALA A 126 16.61 -7.16 5.52
CA ALA A 126 16.55 -6.39 6.77
C ALA A 126 17.63 -6.82 7.78
N LEU A 127 17.95 -8.12 7.85
CA LEU A 127 19.01 -8.64 8.72
C LEU A 127 20.42 -8.22 8.31
N VAL A 128 20.66 -7.97 7.01
CA VAL A 128 21.96 -7.50 6.51
C VAL A 128 22.23 -6.04 6.92
N HIS A 129 21.21 -5.26 7.26
CA HIS A 129 21.36 -3.88 7.75
C HIS A 129 21.52 -3.78 9.28
N LEU A 130 21.59 -4.92 9.99
CA LEU A 130 21.71 -4.98 11.45
C LEU A 130 23.06 -5.53 11.95
N ASN A 131 24.02 -5.77 11.06
CA ASN A 131 25.39 -6.20 11.40
C ASN A 131 26.43 -5.18 10.94
#